data_AF-A0A6A1VJK9-F1
#
_entry.id   AF-A0A6A1VJK9-F1
#
_cell.length_a   1.000
_cell.length_b   1.000
_cell.length_c   1.000
_cell.angle_alpha   90.00
_cell.angle_beta   90.00
_cell.angle_gamma   90.00
#
_symmetry.space_group_name_H-M   'P 1'
#
loop_
_entity.id
_entity.type
_entity.pdbx_description
1 polymer ?
#
loop_
_entity_poly.entity_id
_entity_poly.type
_entity_poly.pdbx_seq_one_letter_code
_entity_poly.pdbx_strand_id
1 'polypeptide(L)'
;MWKLKIGTETLGGDGGGGSERWLRSLNNHLGRQVWEFHPELGTPEELQQIDNARRAFSESRFEKRHSSDLLMRNQFAMENPSFETLPQGEVEETEKVREELVTTTIRRAISFYSTIQAHDGHWPGDYGGPLFLIPGLNKDGGWGLHIEGPSTMFGTALNYVTLRLLGEGADDGLGAMEEARIWILDRGGATAITSWGKMWLSVLGIYEWSGNNPLPPEVWLCPYILPCHPGRMWCHCRMVYLPMSYLYGKRFVGPITPTVQSLRKELYAVPYDEIDWNKARNLCAKNRSKEFQVSVSDGGAIKVSEWSRKSYSMISLRRFGAVWMANLVGKLLAADADCPFVLKFNASRAFLAQRCWNKVERYAAIVEYGEGRRRGLIMVPKHIDGRGWNMMAECF
;
A
#
# COMPACT_ATOMS: atom_id res chain seq x y z
N MET A 1 -29.69 -3.40 5.54
CA MET A 1 -28.68 -4.48 5.41
C MET A 1 -27.92 -4.35 4.09
N TRP A 2 -26.61 -4.63 4.07
CA TRP A 2 -25.83 -4.78 2.84
C TRP A 2 -26.06 -6.17 2.24
N LYS A 3 -26.38 -6.25 0.94
CA LYS A 3 -26.57 -7.49 0.20
C LYS A 3 -25.61 -7.55 -0.99
N LEU A 4 -24.95 -8.70 -1.17
CA LEU A 4 -24.17 -8.98 -2.36
C LEU A 4 -25.09 -9.55 -3.44
N LYS A 5 -25.20 -8.85 -4.57
CA LYS A 5 -25.89 -9.31 -5.78
C LYS A 5 -24.89 -9.87 -6.78
N ILE A 6 -25.29 -10.95 -7.45
CA ILE A 6 -24.42 -11.69 -8.36
C ILE A 6 -25.03 -11.82 -9.75
N GLY A 7 -24.16 -11.70 -10.76
CA GLY A 7 -24.54 -11.99 -12.14
C GLY A 7 -25.62 -11.05 -12.65
N THR A 8 -26.71 -11.61 -13.16
CA THR A 8 -27.85 -10.87 -13.72
C THR A 8 -28.65 -10.12 -12.65
N GLU A 9 -28.57 -10.49 -11.37
CA GLU A 9 -29.21 -9.74 -10.27
C GLU A 9 -28.67 -8.31 -10.18
N THR A 10 -27.44 -8.07 -10.67
CA THR A 10 -26.79 -6.76 -10.67
C THR A 10 -27.38 -5.78 -11.69
N LEU A 11 -28.29 -6.22 -12.57
CA LEU A 11 -28.84 -5.40 -13.65
C LEU A 11 -30.07 -4.57 -13.25
N GLY A 12 -30.72 -4.90 -12.13
CA GLY A 12 -31.76 -4.08 -11.51
C GLY A 12 -33.03 -4.83 -11.12
N GLY A 13 -33.48 -4.57 -9.90
CA GLY A 13 -34.86 -4.72 -9.44
C GLY A 13 -35.18 -3.43 -8.68
N ASP A 14 -36.25 -2.75 -9.11
CA ASP A 14 -36.84 -1.51 -8.58
C ASP A 14 -36.44 -0.19 -9.28
N GLY A 15 -37.12 0.09 -10.40
CA GLY A 15 -37.71 1.42 -10.61
C GLY A 15 -36.88 2.57 -11.23
N GLY A 16 -35.74 2.32 -11.89
CA GLY A 16 -34.97 3.38 -12.55
C GLY A 16 -34.31 2.96 -13.87
N GLY A 17 -35.04 3.06 -14.98
CA GLY A 17 -34.66 2.60 -16.33
C GLY A 17 -33.50 3.36 -17.02
N GLY A 18 -32.37 3.58 -16.35
CA GLY A 18 -31.20 4.26 -16.91
C GLY A 18 -29.88 3.45 -16.92
N SER A 19 -29.71 2.50 -16.00
CA SER A 19 -28.42 1.78 -15.80
C SER A 19 -28.14 0.72 -16.87
N GLU A 20 -29.18 0.03 -17.34
CA GLU A 20 -29.07 -1.09 -18.28
C GLU A 20 -28.40 -0.72 -19.62
N ARG A 21 -28.50 0.54 -20.05
CA ARG A 21 -28.06 0.95 -21.40
C ARG A 21 -26.54 0.97 -21.58
N TRP A 22 -25.78 1.12 -20.50
CA TRP A 22 -24.31 1.29 -20.55
C TRP A 22 -23.54 0.05 -20.10
N LEU A 23 -24.19 -0.91 -19.43
CA LEU A 23 -23.58 -2.15 -18.98
C LEU A 23 -23.74 -3.23 -20.05
N ARG A 24 -22.66 -3.56 -20.75
CA ARG A 24 -22.61 -4.67 -21.71
C ARG A 24 -21.66 -5.74 -21.22
N SER A 25 -22.01 -7.00 -21.42
CA SER A 25 -21.12 -8.13 -21.15
C SER A 25 -21.07 -9.10 -22.33
N LEU A 26 -19.91 -9.74 -22.51
CA LEU A 26 -19.72 -10.85 -23.44
C LEU A 26 -20.07 -12.21 -22.81
N ASN A 27 -20.26 -12.27 -21.48
CA ASN A 27 -20.49 -13.49 -20.72
C ASN A 27 -21.80 -13.45 -19.91
N ASN A 28 -22.81 -12.68 -20.35
CA ASN A 28 -24.08 -12.53 -19.63
C ASN A 28 -23.93 -12.11 -18.16
N HIS A 29 -22.89 -11.32 -17.87
CA HIS A 29 -22.58 -10.81 -16.53
C HIS A 29 -22.16 -11.86 -15.49
N LEU A 30 -21.92 -13.12 -15.88
CA LEU A 30 -21.43 -14.18 -14.98
C LEU A 30 -20.18 -13.74 -14.21
N GLY A 31 -20.17 -13.97 -12.90
CA GLY A 31 -19.10 -13.58 -11.99
C GLY A 31 -19.10 -12.10 -11.57
N ARG A 32 -20.05 -11.28 -12.05
CA ARG A 32 -20.17 -9.88 -11.63
C ARG A 32 -20.72 -9.79 -10.21
N GLN A 33 -20.14 -8.90 -9.41
CA GLN A 33 -20.47 -8.70 -7.99
C GLN A 33 -20.79 -7.23 -7.75
N VAL A 34 -21.91 -6.94 -7.08
CA VAL A 34 -22.29 -5.58 -6.65
C VAL A 34 -22.85 -5.64 -5.23
N TRP A 35 -22.36 -4.78 -4.35
CA TRP A 35 -22.94 -4.55 -3.03
C TRP A 35 -24.03 -3.48 -3.11
N GLU A 36 -25.20 -3.76 -2.53
CA GLU A 36 -26.31 -2.83 -2.43
C GLU A 36 -26.81 -2.74 -0.99
N PHE A 37 -27.18 -1.53 -0.55
CA PHE A 37 -27.71 -1.30 0.78
C PHE A 37 -29.25 -1.20 0.74
N HIS A 38 -29.90 -2.08 1.49
CA HIS A 38 -31.34 -2.19 1.60
C HIS A 38 -31.80 -1.84 3.03
N PRO A 39 -32.25 -0.61 3.31
CA PRO A 39 -32.61 -0.21 4.68
C PRO A 39 -33.77 -1.02 5.29
N GLU A 40 -34.64 -1.56 4.46
CA GLU A 40 -35.82 -2.36 4.82
C GLU A 40 -35.53 -3.83 5.13
N LEU A 41 -34.34 -4.33 4.76
CA LEU A 41 -33.96 -5.72 4.94
C LEU A 41 -33.20 -5.95 6.25
N GLY A 42 -33.48 -7.10 6.87
CA GLY A 42 -32.75 -7.68 8.00
C GLY A 42 -33.64 -7.92 9.22
N THR A 43 -33.58 -9.13 9.76
CA THR A 43 -34.13 -9.40 11.10
C THR A 43 -33.31 -8.68 12.17
N PRO A 44 -33.87 -8.40 13.36
CA PRO A 44 -33.11 -7.84 14.47
C PRO A 44 -31.82 -8.63 14.77
N GLU A 45 -31.88 -9.96 14.67
CA GLU A 45 -30.76 -10.86 14.89
C GLU A 45 -29.67 -10.70 13.82
N GLU A 46 -30.04 -10.64 12.54
CA GLU A 46 -29.10 -10.46 11.43
C GLU A 46 -28.44 -9.07 11.48
N LEU A 47 -29.21 -8.03 11.78
CA LEU A 47 -28.69 -6.67 11.96
C LEU A 47 -27.71 -6.63 13.14
N GLN A 48 -28.03 -7.31 14.24
CA GLN A 48 -27.13 -7.41 15.38
C GLN A 48 -25.82 -8.14 15.05
N GLN A 49 -25.87 -9.20 14.23
CA GLN A 49 -24.67 -9.90 13.76
C GLN A 49 -23.78 -9.00 12.90
N ILE A 50 -24.38 -8.21 11.99
CA ILE A 50 -23.67 -7.24 11.16
C ILE A 50 -23.01 -6.16 12.04
N ASP A 51 -23.74 -5.62 13.01
CA ASP A 51 -23.19 -4.61 13.92
C ASP A 51 -22.08 -5.18 14.82
N ASN A 52 -22.17 -6.45 15.22
CA ASN A 52 -21.08 -7.13 15.90
C ASN A 52 -19.84 -7.24 15.00
N ALA A 53 -20.01 -7.64 13.73
CA ALA A 53 -18.91 -7.73 12.77
C ALA A 53 -18.26 -6.35 12.53
N ARG A 54 -19.07 -5.28 12.42
CA ARG A 54 -18.59 -3.90 12.28
C ARG A 54 -17.80 -3.45 13.50
N ARG A 55 -18.33 -3.68 14.71
CA ARG A 55 -17.62 -3.33 15.97
C ARG A 55 -16.30 -4.08 16.10
N ALA A 56 -16.31 -5.39 15.87
CA ALA A 56 -15.10 -6.21 15.92
C ALA A 56 -14.05 -5.75 14.90
N PHE A 57 -14.46 -5.40 13.68
CA PHE A 57 -13.55 -4.79 12.70
C PHE A 57 -13.01 -3.47 13.21
N SER A 58 -13.87 -2.55 13.68
CA SER A 58 -13.43 -1.26 14.22
C SER A 58 -12.42 -1.42 15.35
N GLU A 59 -12.64 -2.32 16.31
CA GLU A 59 -11.73 -2.56 17.43
C GLU A 59 -10.38 -3.15 16.98
N SER A 60 -10.39 -4.05 15.99
CA SER A 60 -9.20 -4.76 15.51
C SER A 60 -8.56 -4.17 14.24
N ARG A 61 -9.08 -3.06 13.71
CA ARG A 61 -8.74 -2.51 12.38
C ARG A 61 -7.25 -2.25 12.13
N PHE A 62 -6.46 -2.09 13.18
CA PHE A 62 -5.02 -1.88 13.05
C PHE A 62 -4.20 -3.17 13.03
N GLU A 63 -4.78 -4.28 13.49
CA GLU A 63 -4.20 -5.63 13.48
C GLU A 63 -4.71 -6.43 12.28
N LYS A 64 -6.02 -6.38 12.01
CA LYS A 64 -6.70 -7.02 10.88
C LYS A 64 -7.31 -5.96 9.99
N ARG A 65 -6.62 -5.68 8.89
CA ARG A 65 -6.96 -4.57 7.98
C ARG A 65 -7.93 -4.95 6.87
N HIS A 66 -8.18 -6.24 6.67
CA HIS A 66 -9.10 -6.75 5.67
C HIS A 66 -10.46 -7.10 6.26
N SER A 67 -11.51 -6.98 5.45
CA SER A 67 -12.90 -7.29 5.83
C SER A 67 -13.11 -8.79 6.16
N SER A 68 -12.21 -9.65 5.67
CA SER A 68 -12.31 -11.12 5.74
C SER A 68 -13.57 -11.68 5.08
N ASP A 69 -14.21 -10.93 4.17
CA ASP A 69 -15.46 -11.28 3.51
C ASP A 69 -16.60 -11.62 4.49
N LEU A 70 -16.58 -11.10 5.73
CA LEU A 70 -17.50 -11.55 6.78
C LEU A 70 -18.98 -11.38 6.39
N LEU A 71 -19.33 -10.25 5.77
CA LEU A 71 -20.71 -10.00 5.33
C LEU A 71 -21.14 -10.98 4.23
N MET A 72 -20.27 -11.22 3.25
CA MET A 72 -20.53 -12.20 2.19
C MET A 72 -20.67 -13.61 2.77
N ARG A 73 -19.76 -14.00 3.66
CA ARG A 73 -19.78 -15.33 4.30
C ARG A 73 -21.03 -15.53 5.14
N ASN A 74 -21.50 -14.50 5.85
CA ASN A 74 -22.76 -14.56 6.60
C ASN A 74 -23.95 -14.75 5.66
N GLN A 75 -24.01 -14.01 4.55
CA GLN A 75 -25.05 -14.18 3.54
C GLN A 75 -25.04 -15.61 2.96
N PHE A 76 -23.87 -16.09 2.55
CA PHE A 76 -23.73 -17.40 1.90
C PHE A 76 -23.93 -18.57 2.87
N ALA A 77 -23.59 -18.41 4.14
CA ALA A 77 -23.88 -19.41 5.17
C ALA A 77 -25.39 -19.64 5.35
N MET A 78 -26.22 -18.63 5.09
CA MET A 78 -27.68 -18.76 5.10
C MET A 78 -28.22 -19.37 3.81
N GLU A 79 -27.66 -18.99 2.65
CA GLU A 79 -28.08 -19.48 1.34
C GLU A 79 -27.64 -20.94 1.08
N ASN A 80 -26.45 -21.32 1.55
CA ASN A 80 -25.80 -22.60 1.31
C ASN A 80 -25.37 -23.26 2.65
N PRO A 81 -26.31 -23.82 3.43
CA PRO A 81 -25.97 -24.47 4.69
C PRO A 81 -25.02 -25.67 4.48
N SER A 82 -23.98 -25.78 5.31
CA SER A 82 -23.06 -26.92 5.26
C SER A 82 -23.75 -28.21 5.69
N PHE A 83 -23.56 -29.28 4.93
CA PHE A 83 -24.17 -30.59 5.19
C PHE A 83 -23.32 -31.49 6.11
N GLU A 84 -22.06 -31.15 6.37
CA GLU A 84 -21.13 -32.01 7.13
C GLU A 84 -20.33 -31.22 8.19
N THR A 85 -20.55 -31.54 9.47
CA THR A 85 -19.72 -31.09 10.60
C THR A 85 -18.66 -32.15 10.91
N LEU A 86 -17.51 -32.02 10.25
CA LEU A 86 -16.37 -32.91 10.47
C LEU A 86 -15.46 -32.36 11.60
N PRO A 87 -14.90 -33.23 12.46
CA PRO A 87 -14.10 -32.82 13.62
C PRO A 87 -12.78 -32.15 13.22
N GLN A 88 -12.34 -31.19 14.03
CA GLN A 88 -11.02 -30.58 13.91
C GLN A 88 -9.99 -31.43 14.65
N GLY A 89 -8.99 -31.93 13.94
CA GLY A 89 -7.80 -32.53 14.56
C GLY A 89 -6.66 -31.51 14.65
N GLU A 90 -5.90 -31.55 15.74
CA GLU A 90 -4.62 -30.85 15.84
C GLU A 90 -3.53 -31.68 15.14
N VAL A 91 -2.65 -30.99 14.42
CA VAL A 91 -1.48 -31.61 13.77
C VAL A 91 -0.24 -31.08 14.48
N GLU A 92 0.51 -31.94 15.14
CA GLU A 92 1.83 -31.57 15.68
C GLU A 92 2.86 -31.46 14.54
N GLU A 93 3.72 -30.44 14.56
CA GLU A 93 4.69 -30.11 13.49
C GLU A 93 5.66 -31.26 13.14
N THR A 94 5.83 -32.22 14.04
CA THR A 94 6.89 -33.26 13.97
C THR A 94 6.37 -34.71 13.88
N GLU A 95 5.06 -34.96 13.85
CA GLU A 95 4.52 -36.33 13.77
C GLU A 95 4.27 -36.82 12.34
N LYS A 96 4.24 -38.15 12.17
CA LYS A 96 3.74 -38.82 10.97
C LYS A 96 2.25 -38.48 10.81
N VAL A 97 1.95 -37.52 9.96
CA VAL A 97 0.58 -37.14 9.60
C VAL A 97 -0.17 -38.37 9.09
N ARG A 98 -1.25 -38.77 9.77
CA ARG A 98 -2.09 -39.91 9.39
C ARG A 98 -2.92 -39.55 8.16
N GLU A 99 -3.02 -40.46 7.20
CA GLU A 99 -3.82 -40.27 5.97
C GLU A 99 -5.26 -39.87 6.28
N GLU A 100 -5.88 -40.51 7.28
CA GLU A 100 -7.24 -40.21 7.73
C GLU A 100 -7.42 -38.75 8.19
N LEU A 101 -6.42 -38.19 8.88
CA LEU A 101 -6.44 -36.80 9.32
C LEU A 101 -6.34 -35.84 8.13
N VAL A 102 -5.51 -36.16 7.13
CA VAL A 102 -5.41 -35.41 5.87
C VAL A 102 -6.75 -35.46 5.12
N THR A 103 -7.32 -36.66 4.94
CA THR A 103 -8.61 -36.84 4.27
C THR A 103 -9.72 -36.05 4.95
N THR A 104 -9.79 -36.11 6.28
CA THR A 104 -10.80 -35.37 7.07
C THR A 104 -10.62 -33.86 6.92
N THR A 105 -9.37 -33.38 6.95
CA THR A 105 -9.05 -31.96 6.77
C THR A 105 -9.40 -31.46 5.36
N ILE A 106 -9.09 -32.23 4.32
CA ILE A 106 -9.45 -31.89 2.94
C ILE A 106 -10.97 -31.89 2.75
N ARG A 107 -11.69 -32.88 3.27
CA ARG A 107 -13.16 -32.91 3.21
C ARG A 107 -13.78 -31.70 3.91
N ARG A 108 -13.24 -31.29 5.07
CA ARG A 108 -13.63 -30.04 5.74
C ARG A 108 -13.42 -28.82 4.86
N ALA A 109 -12.26 -28.70 4.22
CA ALA A 109 -11.96 -27.58 3.35
C ALA A 109 -12.90 -27.54 2.13
N ILE A 110 -13.13 -28.68 1.46
CA ILE A 110 -14.04 -28.77 0.31
C ILE A 110 -15.48 -28.45 0.73
N SER A 111 -15.94 -29.01 1.85
CA SER A 111 -17.28 -28.72 2.39
C SER A 111 -17.44 -27.22 2.63
N PHE A 112 -16.47 -26.58 3.30
CA PHE A 112 -16.47 -25.13 3.51
C PHE A 112 -16.44 -24.34 2.19
N TYR A 113 -15.55 -24.67 1.25
CA TYR A 113 -15.48 -23.93 -0.02
C TYR A 113 -16.75 -24.10 -0.86
N SER A 114 -17.46 -25.23 -0.75
CA SER A 114 -18.72 -25.42 -1.46
C SER A 114 -19.84 -24.50 -0.95
N THR A 115 -19.84 -24.13 0.34
CA THR A 115 -20.87 -23.23 0.89
C THR A 115 -20.70 -21.79 0.43
N ILE A 116 -19.49 -21.40 0.01
CA ILE A 116 -19.23 -20.04 -0.50
C ILE A 116 -19.29 -19.94 -2.04
N GLN A 117 -19.76 -20.98 -2.73
CA GLN A 117 -19.99 -20.92 -4.17
C GLN A 117 -21.29 -20.17 -4.49
N ALA A 118 -21.23 -19.24 -5.43
CA ALA A 118 -22.41 -18.51 -5.89
C ALA A 118 -23.28 -19.35 -6.81
N HIS A 119 -24.55 -18.97 -6.96
CA HIS A 119 -25.54 -19.68 -7.77
C HIS A 119 -25.18 -19.77 -9.27
N ASP A 120 -24.36 -18.85 -9.78
CA ASP A 120 -23.84 -18.85 -11.16
C ASP A 120 -22.52 -19.64 -11.31
N GLY A 121 -22.09 -20.31 -10.24
CA GLY A 121 -20.96 -21.24 -10.21
C GLY A 121 -19.60 -20.61 -9.87
N HIS A 122 -19.49 -19.28 -9.73
CA HIS A 122 -18.24 -18.63 -9.36
C HIS A 122 -18.04 -18.56 -7.84
N TRP A 123 -16.83 -18.18 -7.40
CA TRP A 123 -16.53 -17.88 -6.00
C TRP A 123 -16.33 -16.37 -5.82
N PRO A 124 -17.26 -15.67 -5.16
CA PRO A 124 -17.06 -14.28 -4.82
C PRO A 124 -16.00 -14.11 -3.72
N GLY A 125 -15.41 -12.92 -3.67
CA GLY A 125 -14.41 -12.59 -2.68
C GLY A 125 -13.87 -11.18 -2.85
N ASP A 126 -13.53 -10.55 -1.73
CA ASP A 126 -12.88 -9.25 -1.68
C ASP A 126 -11.54 -9.31 -2.41
N TYR A 127 -11.46 -8.58 -3.53
CA TYR A 127 -10.25 -8.39 -4.32
C TYR A 127 -9.67 -6.99 -4.13
N GLY A 128 -9.85 -6.43 -2.94
CA GLY A 128 -9.20 -5.22 -2.48
C GLY A 128 -7.70 -5.40 -2.25
N GLY A 129 -7.05 -4.35 -1.78
CA GLY A 129 -5.62 -4.38 -1.46
C GLY A 129 -4.92 -3.07 -1.79
N PRO A 130 -4.90 -2.62 -3.06
CA PRO A 130 -4.28 -1.34 -3.44
C PRO A 130 -5.08 -0.12 -2.93
N LEU A 131 -4.42 0.86 -2.30
CA LEU A 131 -5.05 2.02 -1.62
C LEU A 131 -5.22 3.27 -2.49
N PHE A 132 -5.32 3.10 -3.80
CA PHE A 132 -5.99 4.09 -4.65
C PHE A 132 -7.51 3.83 -4.71
N LEU A 133 -8.02 2.94 -3.86
CA LEU A 133 -9.42 2.63 -3.57
C LEU A 133 -9.56 2.62 -2.03
N ILE A 134 -10.58 3.30 -1.49
CA ILE A 134 -10.67 3.76 -0.08
C ILE A 134 -10.44 2.64 0.96
N PRO A 135 -9.46 2.76 1.87
CA PRO A 135 -9.18 1.77 2.92
C PRO A 135 -9.04 2.39 4.33
N GLY A 136 -8.66 1.58 5.32
CA GLY A 136 -8.46 1.99 6.71
C GLY A 136 -7.24 2.88 6.96
N LEU A 137 -7.43 3.91 7.79
CA LEU A 137 -6.41 4.86 8.27
C LEU A 137 -5.33 4.15 9.09
N ASN A 138 -4.05 4.48 8.87
CA ASN A 138 -2.94 4.01 9.70
C ASN A 138 -2.90 4.73 11.05
N LYS A 139 -2.24 4.13 12.05
CA LYS A 139 -2.05 4.74 13.38
C LYS A 139 -1.34 6.09 13.37
N ASP A 140 -0.62 6.41 12.30
CA ASP A 140 0.07 7.70 12.14
C ASP A 140 -0.80 8.76 11.46
N GLY A 141 -2.09 8.49 11.20
CA GLY A 141 -3.00 9.41 10.54
C GLY A 141 -2.92 9.40 9.02
N GLY A 142 -2.16 8.49 8.40
CA GLY A 142 -2.00 8.42 6.94
C GLY A 142 -2.59 7.17 6.28
N TRP A 143 -2.42 7.07 4.95
CA TRP A 143 -2.71 5.86 4.17
C TRP A 143 -1.55 5.46 3.27
N GLY A 144 -1.32 4.15 3.15
CA GLY A 144 -0.23 3.58 2.35
C GLY A 144 -0.56 3.39 0.87
N LEU A 145 0.20 2.52 0.19
CA LEU A 145 -0.08 2.10 -1.19
C LEU A 145 -0.95 0.84 -1.28
N HIS A 146 -0.90 0.00 -0.25
CA HIS A 146 -1.76 -1.17 -0.06
C HIS A 146 -2.12 -1.29 1.42
N ILE A 147 -3.09 -2.14 1.78
CA ILE A 147 -3.70 -2.14 3.12
C ILE A 147 -2.67 -2.37 4.23
N GLU A 148 -1.61 -3.12 3.96
CA GLU A 148 -0.51 -3.41 4.90
C GLU A 148 0.67 -2.41 4.81
N GLY A 149 0.59 -1.45 3.89
CA GLY A 149 1.69 -0.53 3.61
C GLY A 149 1.77 0.63 4.60
N PRO A 150 2.98 1.16 4.85
CA PRO A 150 3.16 2.40 5.61
C PRO A 150 2.56 3.58 4.87
N SER A 151 2.21 4.64 5.59
CA SER A 151 1.60 5.85 5.03
C SER A 151 2.49 6.52 3.98
N THR A 152 1.87 6.97 2.89
CA THR A 152 2.52 7.62 1.75
C THR A 152 1.77 8.88 1.36
N MET A 153 2.45 9.84 0.72
CA MET A 153 1.79 11.04 0.20
C MET A 153 0.71 10.70 -0.82
N PHE A 154 0.93 9.70 -1.66
CA PHE A 154 -0.05 9.26 -2.65
C PHE A 154 -1.31 8.68 -2.00
N GLY A 155 -1.15 7.69 -1.10
CA GLY A 155 -2.27 7.10 -0.39
C GLY A 155 -3.02 8.12 0.47
N THR A 156 -2.30 8.89 1.28
CA THR A 156 -2.92 9.81 2.23
C THR A 156 -3.68 10.94 1.54
N ALA A 157 -3.07 11.59 0.54
CA ALA A 157 -3.72 12.70 -0.15
C ALA A 157 -4.93 12.25 -0.98
N LEU A 158 -4.85 11.11 -1.67
CA LEU A 158 -5.99 10.61 -2.44
C LEU A 158 -7.14 10.18 -1.54
N ASN A 159 -6.88 9.46 -0.45
CA ASN A 159 -7.93 9.03 0.47
C ASN A 159 -8.58 10.22 1.19
N TYR A 160 -7.78 11.20 1.63
CA TYR A 160 -8.32 12.45 2.16
C TYR A 160 -9.26 13.14 1.16
N VAL A 161 -8.81 13.32 -0.09
CA VAL A 161 -9.63 13.91 -1.16
C VAL A 161 -10.91 13.10 -1.38
N THR A 162 -10.82 11.77 -1.41
CA THR A 162 -11.99 10.92 -1.62
C THR A 162 -13.00 11.07 -0.48
N LEU A 163 -12.57 11.08 0.79
CA LEU A 163 -13.46 11.30 1.93
C LEU A 163 -14.14 12.68 1.86
N ARG A 164 -13.38 13.73 1.50
CA ARG A 164 -13.95 15.08 1.28
C ARG A 164 -15.00 15.10 0.16
N LEU A 165 -14.80 14.34 -0.91
CA LEU A 165 -15.77 14.21 -2.01
C LEU A 165 -17.01 13.38 -1.61
N LEU A 166 -16.88 12.45 -0.67
CA LEU A 166 -17.99 11.68 -0.11
C LEU A 166 -18.81 12.45 0.93
N GLY A 167 -18.36 13.64 1.32
CA GLY A 167 -19.09 14.55 2.20
C GLY A 167 -18.48 14.71 3.60
N GLU A 168 -17.40 13.99 3.92
CA GLU A 168 -16.73 14.16 5.21
C GLU A 168 -16.16 15.56 5.33
N GLY A 169 -16.32 16.18 6.50
CA GLY A 169 -15.80 17.51 6.80
C GLY A 169 -14.27 17.56 6.80
N ALA A 170 -13.70 18.75 6.63
CA ALA A 170 -12.26 18.92 6.90
C ALA A 170 -11.99 18.81 8.41
N ASP A 171 -12.96 19.22 9.22
CA ASP A 171 -12.95 19.13 10.69
C ASP A 171 -14.27 18.50 11.13
N ASP A 172 -14.37 17.17 10.99
CA ASP A 172 -15.59 16.40 11.31
C ASP A 172 -15.74 16.14 12.82
N GLY A 173 -14.73 16.52 13.62
CA GLY A 173 -14.70 16.32 15.07
C GLY A 173 -14.33 14.90 15.50
N LEU A 174 -14.07 14.00 14.54
CA LEU A 174 -13.62 12.62 14.78
C LEU A 174 -12.09 12.50 14.73
N GLY A 175 -11.37 13.54 14.32
CA GLY A 175 -9.91 13.65 14.37
C GLY A 175 -9.18 13.02 13.18
N ALA A 176 -9.81 12.07 12.48
CA ALA A 176 -9.18 11.33 11.38
C ALA A 176 -8.81 12.23 10.19
N MET A 177 -9.69 13.17 9.83
CA MET A 177 -9.45 14.10 8.73
C MET A 177 -8.36 15.12 9.10
N GLU A 178 -8.37 15.59 10.34
CA GLU A 178 -7.38 16.52 10.87
C GLU A 178 -5.99 15.88 10.94
N GLU A 179 -5.88 14.66 11.47
CA GLU A 179 -4.63 13.89 11.51
C GLU A 179 -4.06 13.66 10.10
N ALA A 180 -4.91 13.30 9.13
CA ALA A 180 -4.50 13.10 7.75
C ALA A 180 -4.02 14.40 7.09
N ARG A 181 -4.73 15.51 7.33
CA ARG A 181 -4.32 16.83 6.83
C ARG A 181 -2.98 17.26 7.42
N ILE A 182 -2.80 17.10 8.73
CA ILE A 182 -1.52 17.36 9.41
C ILE A 182 -0.41 16.49 8.80
N TRP A 183 -0.67 15.19 8.62
CA TRP A 183 0.30 14.26 8.04
C TRP A 183 0.76 14.69 6.64
N ILE A 184 -0.17 15.17 5.80
CA ILE A 184 0.09 15.69 4.45
C ILE A 184 0.94 16.97 4.53
N LEU A 185 0.54 17.94 5.34
CA LEU A 185 1.21 19.25 5.42
C LEU A 185 2.63 19.13 5.99
N ASP A 186 2.82 18.32 7.03
CA ASP A 186 4.14 18.06 7.65
C ASP A 186 5.15 17.43 6.69
N ARG A 187 4.68 16.84 5.59
CA ARG A 187 5.52 16.16 4.59
C ARG A 187 5.61 16.93 3.26
N GLY A 188 5.32 18.23 3.29
CA GLY A 188 5.47 19.14 2.14
C GLY A 188 4.22 19.31 1.29
N GLY A 189 3.07 18.80 1.75
CA GLY A 189 1.79 18.92 1.07
C GLY A 189 1.70 18.11 -0.22
N ALA A 190 0.54 18.25 -0.89
CA ALA A 190 0.23 17.51 -2.11
C ALA A 190 1.11 17.87 -3.31
N THR A 191 1.94 18.93 -3.24
CA THR A 191 2.96 19.20 -4.28
C THR A 191 3.95 18.05 -4.46
N ALA A 192 4.21 17.29 -3.39
CA ALA A 192 5.10 16.15 -3.37
C ALA A 192 4.38 14.82 -3.67
N ILE A 193 3.14 14.82 -4.13
CA ILE A 193 2.45 13.58 -4.51
C ILE A 193 3.14 12.91 -5.72
N THR A 194 2.95 11.61 -5.93
CA THR A 194 3.53 10.88 -7.08
C THR A 194 2.90 11.35 -8.40
N SER A 195 3.53 11.02 -9.55
CA SER A 195 3.02 11.44 -10.87
C SER A 195 1.57 11.02 -11.15
N TRP A 196 1.16 9.83 -10.71
CA TRP A 196 -0.24 9.39 -10.82
C TRP A 196 -1.17 10.21 -9.93
N GLY A 197 -0.71 10.61 -8.75
CA GLY A 197 -1.45 11.49 -7.87
C GLY A 197 -1.67 12.86 -8.51
N LYS A 198 -0.60 13.46 -9.05
CA LYS A 198 -0.66 14.75 -9.75
C LYS A 198 -1.68 14.72 -10.89
N MET A 199 -1.68 13.64 -11.67
CA MET A 199 -2.65 13.42 -12.73
C MET A 199 -4.09 13.46 -12.23
N TRP A 200 -4.42 12.69 -11.19
CA TRP A 200 -5.77 12.66 -10.62
C TRP A 200 -6.19 13.99 -9.98
N LEU A 201 -5.28 14.62 -9.24
CA LEU A 201 -5.51 15.92 -8.63
C LEU A 201 -5.70 17.02 -9.70
N SER A 202 -5.02 16.92 -10.85
CA SER A 202 -5.23 17.83 -11.99
C SER A 202 -6.55 17.61 -12.69
N VAL A 203 -6.97 16.36 -12.88
CA VAL A 203 -8.30 16.04 -13.41
C VAL A 203 -9.40 16.59 -12.50
N LEU A 204 -9.23 16.51 -11.17
CA LEU A 204 -10.18 17.08 -10.21
C LEU A 204 -10.15 18.62 -10.18
N GLY A 205 -9.05 19.25 -10.62
CA GLY A 205 -8.88 20.70 -10.59
C GLY A 205 -8.31 21.24 -9.29
N ILE A 206 -7.59 20.43 -8.52
CA ILE A 206 -6.87 20.89 -7.32
C ILE A 206 -5.36 20.84 -7.49
N TYR A 207 -4.82 20.65 -8.70
CA TYR A 207 -3.39 20.67 -9.00
C TYR A 207 -3.19 21.11 -10.46
N GLU A 208 -2.30 22.07 -10.75
CA GLU A 208 -2.17 22.55 -12.14
C GLU A 208 -1.50 21.54 -13.08
N TRP A 209 -2.02 21.41 -14.31
CA TRP A 209 -1.44 20.55 -15.34
C TRP A 209 0.02 20.89 -15.65
N SER A 210 0.41 22.16 -15.48
CA SER A 210 1.78 22.64 -15.63
C SER A 210 2.74 22.03 -14.61
N GLY A 211 2.25 21.43 -13.52
CA GLY A 211 3.04 20.69 -12.55
C GLY A 211 3.10 19.18 -12.77
N ASN A 212 2.63 18.69 -13.92
CA ASN A 212 2.82 17.30 -14.34
C ASN A 212 4.00 17.19 -15.30
N ASN A 213 4.70 16.04 -15.26
CA ASN A 213 5.62 15.70 -16.35
C ASN A 213 4.80 15.34 -17.61
N PRO A 214 5.27 15.70 -18.82
CA PRO A 214 4.47 15.53 -20.03
C PRO A 214 4.09 14.07 -20.33
N LEU A 215 2.81 13.87 -20.67
CA LEU A 215 2.26 12.62 -21.22
C LEU A 215 1.69 12.89 -22.63
N PRO A 216 2.56 13.18 -23.63
CA PRO A 216 2.14 13.65 -24.95
C PRO A 216 1.35 12.56 -25.71
N PRO A 217 0.11 12.82 -26.16
CA PRO A 217 -0.63 11.88 -26.99
C PRO A 217 0.05 11.60 -28.35
N GLU A 218 0.93 12.50 -28.81
CA GLU A 218 1.65 12.39 -30.09
C GLU A 218 2.57 11.16 -30.13
N VAL A 219 3.07 10.68 -28.99
CA VAL A 219 3.94 9.49 -28.93
C VAL A 219 3.22 8.21 -29.39
N TRP A 220 1.89 8.21 -29.37
CA TRP A 220 1.06 7.11 -29.87
C TRP A 220 0.91 7.11 -31.40
N LEU A 221 1.27 8.21 -32.07
CA LEU A 221 1.27 8.35 -33.53
C LEU A 221 2.61 7.94 -34.16
N CYS A 222 3.63 7.72 -33.33
CA CYS A 222 4.94 7.30 -33.76
C CYS A 222 4.87 5.94 -34.51
N PRO A 223 5.76 5.68 -35.48
CA PRO A 223 5.86 4.37 -36.10
C PRO A 223 6.16 3.26 -35.08
N TYR A 224 5.46 2.12 -35.19
CA TYR A 224 5.65 0.98 -34.28
C TYR A 224 7.09 0.45 -34.25
N ILE A 225 7.90 0.73 -35.29
CA ILE A 225 9.31 0.34 -35.35
C ILE A 225 10.16 0.98 -34.23
N LEU A 226 9.76 2.14 -33.68
CA LEU A 226 10.52 2.83 -32.64
C LEU A 226 10.54 2.03 -31.31
N PRO A 227 11.71 1.83 -30.68
CA PRO A 227 11.81 1.04 -29.44
C PRO A 227 10.94 1.53 -28.30
N CYS A 228 10.71 2.85 -28.22
CA CYS A 228 9.89 3.50 -27.20
C CYS A 228 8.39 3.59 -27.53
N HIS A 229 7.93 2.98 -28.64
CA HIS A 229 6.53 3.04 -29.03
C HIS A 229 5.61 2.46 -27.93
N PRO A 230 4.58 3.18 -27.44
CA PRO A 230 3.75 2.73 -26.31
C PRO A 230 3.06 1.37 -26.52
N GLY A 231 2.76 1.01 -27.77
CA GLY A 231 2.23 -0.31 -28.11
C GLY A 231 3.12 -1.50 -27.72
N ARG A 232 4.42 -1.27 -27.47
CA ARG A 232 5.38 -2.28 -26.98
C ARG A 232 5.46 -2.32 -25.45
N MET A 233 4.81 -1.41 -24.74
CA MET A 233 4.76 -1.44 -23.27
C MET A 233 3.85 -2.57 -22.78
N TRP A 234 4.11 -3.00 -21.55
CA TRP A 234 3.25 -3.94 -20.83
C TRP A 234 1.77 -3.51 -20.88
N CYS A 235 0.86 -4.47 -21.04
CA CYS A 235 -0.56 -4.20 -21.32
C CYS A 235 -1.21 -3.28 -20.29
N HIS A 236 -1.00 -3.52 -19.01
CA HIS A 236 -1.52 -2.66 -17.95
C HIS A 236 -0.94 -1.24 -18.04
N CYS A 237 0.36 -1.10 -18.31
CA CYS A 237 1.00 0.20 -18.47
C CYS A 237 0.36 1.00 -19.62
N ARG A 238 0.25 0.41 -20.82
CA ARG A 238 -0.34 1.12 -21.97
C ARG A 238 -1.82 1.45 -21.77
N MET A 239 -2.60 0.56 -21.14
CA MET A 239 -4.03 0.79 -20.91
C MET A 239 -4.30 1.87 -19.85
N VAL A 240 -3.32 2.15 -18.98
CA VAL A 240 -3.37 3.30 -18.06
C VAL A 240 -2.89 4.58 -18.73
N TYR A 241 -1.73 4.55 -19.39
CA TYR A 241 -1.13 5.77 -19.96
C TYR A 241 -1.85 6.28 -21.22
N LEU A 242 -2.57 5.44 -21.95
CA LEU A 242 -3.36 5.86 -23.11
C LEU A 242 -4.44 6.90 -22.74
N PRO A 243 -5.41 6.58 -21.86
CA PRO A 243 -6.40 7.57 -21.44
C PRO A 243 -5.77 8.73 -20.67
N MET A 244 -4.70 8.50 -19.91
CA MET A 244 -3.99 9.60 -19.24
C MET A 244 -3.37 10.58 -20.24
N SER A 245 -2.79 10.10 -21.35
CA SER A 245 -2.24 10.96 -22.40
C SER A 245 -3.33 11.78 -23.09
N TYR A 246 -4.52 11.19 -23.29
CA TYR A 246 -5.67 11.92 -23.82
C TYR A 246 -6.10 13.05 -22.89
N LEU A 247 -6.29 12.75 -21.59
CA LEU A 247 -6.69 13.74 -20.58
C LEU A 247 -5.64 14.84 -20.41
N TYR A 248 -4.35 14.47 -20.42
CA TYR A 248 -3.24 15.42 -20.42
C TYR A 248 -3.32 16.32 -21.66
N GLY A 249 -3.39 15.76 -22.87
CA GLY A 249 -3.48 16.54 -24.12
C GLY A 249 -4.69 17.49 -24.16
N LYS A 250 -5.82 17.08 -23.58
CA LYS A 250 -7.02 17.92 -23.45
C LYS A 250 -6.96 18.91 -22.28
N ARG A 251 -6.01 18.78 -21.36
CA ARG A 251 -5.96 19.53 -20.10
C ARG A 251 -7.30 19.48 -19.36
N PHE A 252 -7.91 18.31 -19.33
CA PHE A 252 -9.25 18.15 -18.78
C PHE A 252 -9.26 18.51 -17.28
N VAL A 253 -10.28 19.27 -16.87
CA VAL A 253 -10.52 19.63 -15.47
C VAL A 253 -12.01 19.48 -15.19
N GLY A 254 -12.35 18.82 -14.09
CA GLY A 254 -13.73 18.67 -13.63
C GLY A 254 -14.34 19.99 -13.12
N PRO A 255 -15.63 19.98 -12.74
CA PRO A 255 -16.29 21.16 -12.19
C PRO A 255 -15.62 21.65 -10.90
N ILE A 256 -15.38 22.97 -10.82
CA ILE A 256 -14.81 23.59 -9.62
C ILE A 256 -15.93 23.87 -8.61
N THR A 257 -16.18 22.89 -7.73
CA THR A 257 -17.16 22.97 -6.65
C THR A 257 -16.60 23.67 -5.41
N PRO A 258 -17.45 24.05 -4.43
CA PRO A 258 -16.96 24.56 -3.14
C PRO A 258 -15.98 23.60 -2.44
N THR A 259 -16.22 22.28 -2.53
CA THR A 259 -15.29 21.26 -2.00
C THR A 259 -13.94 21.31 -2.70
N VAL A 260 -13.92 21.43 -4.04
CA VAL A 260 -12.68 21.56 -4.83
C VAL A 260 -11.91 22.82 -4.43
N GLN A 261 -12.60 23.95 -4.25
CA GLN A 261 -11.99 25.19 -3.78
C GLN A 261 -11.43 25.07 -2.36
N SER A 262 -12.12 24.37 -1.47
CA SER A 262 -11.67 24.10 -0.10
C SER A 262 -10.41 23.24 -0.09
N LEU A 263 -10.38 22.16 -0.88
CA LEU A 263 -9.22 21.27 -1.00
C LEU A 263 -7.93 21.99 -1.43
N ARG A 264 -8.04 23.02 -2.29
CA ARG A 264 -6.89 23.87 -2.68
C ARG A 264 -6.28 24.65 -1.50
N LYS A 265 -7.04 24.87 -0.43
CA LYS A 265 -6.56 25.52 0.81
C LYS A 265 -6.07 24.50 1.84
N GLU A 266 -6.61 23.28 1.80
CA GLU A 266 -6.35 22.24 2.81
C GLU A 266 -5.05 21.45 2.55
N LEU A 267 -4.68 21.22 1.29
CA LEU A 267 -3.66 20.23 0.91
C LEU A 267 -2.25 20.78 0.67
N TYR A 268 -2.07 22.09 0.75
CA TYR A 268 -0.85 22.77 0.33
C TYR A 268 -0.26 23.61 1.46
N ALA A 269 1.06 23.54 1.62
CA ALA A 269 1.79 24.29 2.65
C ALA A 269 1.94 25.80 2.33
N VAL A 270 1.70 26.18 1.07
CA VAL A 270 1.69 27.56 0.60
C VAL A 270 0.36 27.84 -0.11
N PRO A 271 -0.08 29.10 -0.22
CA PRO A 271 -1.29 29.45 -0.95
C PRO A 271 -1.27 28.88 -2.37
N TYR A 272 -2.41 28.33 -2.82
CA TYR A 272 -2.50 27.61 -4.10
C TYR A 272 -1.97 28.42 -5.30
N ASP A 273 -2.28 29.72 -5.33
CA ASP A 273 -1.92 30.63 -6.41
C ASP A 273 -0.43 31.03 -6.40
N GLU A 274 0.29 30.75 -5.31
CA GLU A 274 1.72 31.02 -5.15
C GLU A 274 2.60 29.79 -5.46
N ILE A 275 1.98 28.64 -5.75
CA ILE A 275 2.71 27.40 -6.03
C ILE A 275 3.45 27.50 -7.36
N ASP A 276 4.78 27.31 -7.32
CA ASP A 276 5.59 27.10 -8.52
C ASP A 276 5.37 25.68 -9.05
N TRP A 277 4.35 25.53 -9.89
CA TRP A 277 3.98 24.25 -10.47
C TRP A 277 5.09 23.63 -11.32
N ASN A 278 5.92 24.43 -11.98
CA ASN A 278 7.03 23.91 -12.77
C ASN A 278 8.07 23.20 -11.89
N LYS A 279 8.39 23.76 -10.71
CA LYS A 279 9.21 23.06 -9.71
C LYS A 279 8.51 21.82 -9.19
N ALA A 280 7.20 21.89 -8.97
CA ALA A 280 6.42 20.77 -8.46
C ALA A 280 6.47 19.53 -9.38
N ARG A 281 6.71 19.65 -10.69
CA ARG A 281 6.83 18.51 -11.65
C ARG A 281 7.68 17.35 -11.14
N ASN A 282 8.84 17.68 -10.57
CA ASN A 282 9.83 16.70 -10.13
C ASN A 282 9.84 16.50 -8.61
N LEU A 283 8.98 17.20 -7.87
CA LEU A 283 8.78 16.92 -6.45
C LEU A 283 8.03 15.59 -6.29
N CYS A 284 8.53 14.76 -5.39
CA CYS A 284 7.90 13.51 -5.00
C CYS A 284 8.34 13.20 -3.59
N ALA A 285 7.39 12.90 -2.71
CA ALA A 285 7.63 12.56 -1.33
C ALA A 285 8.49 11.29 -1.30
N LYS A 286 9.59 11.36 -0.55
CA LYS A 286 10.54 10.26 -0.47
C LYS A 286 9.92 9.13 0.35
N ASN A 287 9.39 8.11 -0.32
CA ASN A 287 9.01 6.86 0.32
C ASN A 287 10.26 5.98 0.50
N ARG A 288 10.57 5.65 1.75
CA ARG A 288 11.76 4.86 2.12
C ARG A 288 11.59 3.45 1.56
N SER A 289 12.51 3.04 0.68
CA SER A 289 12.43 1.76 -0.07
C SER A 289 13.48 0.74 0.37
N LYS A 290 14.13 0.95 1.53
CA LYS A 290 15.15 0.05 2.07
C LYS A 290 14.60 -0.65 3.29
N GLU A 291 14.64 -1.97 3.25
CA GLU A 291 14.26 -2.82 4.36
C GLU A 291 15.51 -3.56 4.86
N PHE A 292 15.67 -3.60 6.18
CA PHE A 292 16.76 -4.30 6.83
C PHE A 292 16.20 -5.49 7.59
N GLN A 293 16.79 -6.66 7.37
CA GLN A 293 16.47 -7.86 8.12
C GLN A 293 17.72 -8.35 8.85
N VAL A 294 17.56 -8.69 10.13
CA VAL A 294 18.61 -9.26 10.97
C VAL A 294 18.23 -10.70 11.28
N SER A 295 19.14 -11.65 11.06
CA SER A 295 18.96 -13.05 11.43
C SER A 295 20.21 -13.63 12.08
N VAL A 296 20.03 -14.65 12.92
CA VAL A 296 21.14 -15.37 13.56
C VAL A 296 21.23 -16.76 12.94
N SER A 297 22.38 -17.10 12.37
CA SER A 297 22.64 -18.45 11.85
C SER A 297 22.95 -19.45 12.96
N ASP A 298 22.76 -20.74 12.72
CA ASP A 298 23.04 -21.85 13.65
C ASP A 298 24.47 -21.82 14.23
N GLY A 299 25.44 -21.25 13.49
CA GLY A 299 26.83 -21.05 13.95
C GLY A 299 27.07 -19.76 14.76
N GLY A 300 26.02 -19.07 15.22
CA GLY A 300 26.10 -17.86 16.04
C GLY A 300 26.53 -16.59 15.31
N ALA A 301 26.61 -16.61 13.97
CA ALA A 301 26.87 -15.41 13.18
C ALA A 301 25.56 -14.62 12.93
N ILE A 302 25.62 -13.30 13.13
CA ILE A 302 24.53 -12.38 12.83
C ILE A 302 24.64 -11.96 11.37
N LYS A 303 23.57 -12.10 10.60
CA LYS A 303 23.47 -11.64 9.21
C LYS A 303 22.58 -10.40 9.17
N VAL A 304 23.06 -9.36 8.51
CA VAL A 304 22.27 -8.17 8.21
C VAL A 304 22.11 -8.09 6.70
N SER A 305 20.88 -8.21 6.22
CA SER A 305 20.55 -8.04 4.82
C SER A 305 19.80 -6.75 4.57
N GLU A 306 20.23 -6.02 3.53
CA GLU A 306 19.57 -4.85 2.98
C GLU A 306 18.85 -5.26 1.68
N TRP A 307 17.54 -5.06 1.66
CA TRP A 307 16.69 -5.27 0.51
C TRP A 307 16.27 -3.94 -0.11
N SER A 308 16.39 -3.84 -1.42
CA SER A 308 15.75 -2.81 -2.22
C SER A 308 15.23 -3.39 -3.54
N ARG A 309 14.38 -2.64 -4.24
CA ARG A 309 13.90 -3.01 -5.58
C ARG A 309 15.02 -3.28 -6.60
N LYS A 310 16.25 -2.80 -6.36
CA LYS A 310 17.38 -2.91 -7.30
C LYS A 310 18.50 -3.82 -6.81
N SER A 311 18.52 -4.17 -5.54
CA SER A 311 19.67 -4.85 -4.94
C SER A 311 19.30 -5.61 -3.69
N TYR A 312 19.85 -6.81 -3.58
CA TYR A 312 20.02 -7.51 -2.32
C TYR A 312 21.49 -7.45 -1.93
N SER A 313 21.78 -7.05 -0.69
CA SER A 313 23.13 -7.08 -0.17
C SER A 313 23.13 -7.54 1.29
N MET A 314 24.20 -8.18 1.71
CA MET A 314 24.29 -8.76 3.04
C MET A 314 25.70 -8.62 3.59
N ILE A 315 25.80 -8.40 4.91
CA ILE A 315 27.03 -8.59 5.66
C ILE A 315 26.82 -9.65 6.74
N SER A 316 27.90 -10.33 7.12
CA SER A 316 27.86 -11.35 8.17
C SER A 316 28.85 -11.04 9.28
N LEU A 317 28.31 -10.77 10.46
CA LEU A 317 29.01 -10.38 11.68
C LEU A 317 29.16 -11.61 12.59
N ARG A 318 30.40 -11.94 12.94
CA ARG A 318 30.67 -12.87 14.05
C ARG A 318 30.75 -12.11 15.37
N ARG A 319 30.90 -12.81 16.50
CA ARG A 319 30.94 -12.23 17.87
C ARG A 319 31.65 -10.86 17.97
N PHE A 320 32.91 -10.76 17.54
CA PHE A 320 33.65 -9.49 17.60
C PHE A 320 33.20 -8.44 16.58
N GLY A 321 32.67 -8.86 15.42
CA GLY A 321 32.08 -7.95 14.43
C GLY A 321 30.77 -7.33 14.93
N ALA A 322 29.96 -8.09 15.66
CA ALA A 322 28.73 -7.58 16.28
C ALA A 322 29.05 -6.55 17.38
N VAL A 323 30.02 -6.85 18.25
CA VAL A 323 30.51 -5.89 19.25
C VAL A 323 31.08 -4.63 18.61
N TRP A 324 31.81 -4.78 17.49
CA TRP A 324 32.28 -3.62 16.74
C TRP A 324 31.14 -2.80 16.14
N MET A 325 30.09 -3.46 15.63
CA MET A 325 28.90 -2.82 15.06
C MET A 325 28.15 -1.98 16.10
N ALA A 326 27.93 -2.50 17.32
CA ALA A 326 27.33 -1.73 18.42
C ALA A 326 28.15 -0.48 18.77
N ASN A 327 29.47 -0.64 18.91
CA ASN A 327 30.38 0.47 19.19
C ASN A 327 30.46 1.50 18.05
N LEU A 328 30.37 1.05 16.80
CA LEU A 328 30.34 1.89 15.62
C LEU A 328 29.14 2.84 15.64
N VAL A 329 27.95 2.33 15.97
CA VAL A 329 26.73 3.15 16.00
C VAL A 329 26.81 4.23 17.08
N GLY A 330 27.26 3.90 18.29
CA GLY A 330 27.49 4.90 19.34
C GLY A 330 28.47 6.00 18.92
N LYS A 331 29.57 5.62 18.26
CA LYS A 331 30.56 6.59 17.73
C LYS A 331 30.02 7.43 16.57
N LEU A 332 29.18 6.85 15.71
CA LEU A 332 28.53 7.58 14.61
C LEU A 332 27.55 8.63 15.11
N LEU A 333 26.80 8.33 16.18
CA LEU A 333 25.85 9.25 16.81
C LEU A 333 26.54 10.39 17.57
N ALA A 334 27.67 10.10 18.22
CA ALA A 334 28.45 11.10 18.96
C ALA A 334 29.34 11.99 18.07
N ALA A 335 29.64 11.55 16.84
CA ALA A 335 30.51 12.30 15.93
C ALA A 335 29.79 13.51 15.32
N ASP A 336 30.45 14.68 15.36
CA ASP A 336 29.97 15.90 14.70
C ASP A 336 29.49 15.61 13.28
N ALA A 337 28.32 16.15 12.97
CA ALA A 337 27.60 15.92 11.73
C ALA A 337 28.49 16.24 10.51
N ASP A 338 29.32 17.28 10.59
CA ASP A 338 30.05 17.82 9.42
C ASP A 338 31.49 17.28 9.29
N CYS A 339 31.94 16.44 10.22
CA CYS A 339 33.26 15.83 10.18
C CYS A 339 33.27 14.52 9.34
N PRO A 340 34.31 14.24 8.53
CA PRO A 340 34.48 12.90 7.94
C PRO A 340 34.58 11.83 9.04
N PHE A 341 33.82 10.74 8.90
CA PHE A 341 33.87 9.62 9.83
C PHE A 341 34.25 8.35 9.10
N VAL A 342 35.31 7.69 9.57
CA VAL A 342 35.75 6.39 9.10
C VAL A 342 36.14 5.54 10.31
N LEU A 343 35.60 4.33 10.40
CA LEU A 343 35.97 3.36 11.41
C LEU A 343 36.32 2.03 10.74
N LYS A 344 37.42 1.43 11.18
CA LYS A 344 37.91 0.15 10.66
C LYS A 344 37.93 -0.90 11.76
N PHE A 345 37.67 -2.13 11.37
CA PHE A 345 37.87 -3.32 12.19
C PHE A 345 38.61 -4.36 11.38
N ASN A 346 39.68 -4.91 11.93
CA ASN A 346 40.48 -5.94 11.27
C ASN A 346 40.57 -7.17 12.18
N ALA A 347 40.00 -8.28 11.72
CA ALA A 347 40.16 -9.60 12.31
C ALA A 347 40.18 -10.65 11.17
N SER A 348 39.68 -11.87 11.41
CA SER A 348 39.49 -12.87 10.35
C SER A 348 38.58 -12.38 9.21
N ARG A 349 37.70 -11.42 9.50
CA ARG A 349 37.03 -10.56 8.52
C ARG A 349 37.28 -9.10 8.87
N ALA A 350 37.41 -8.26 7.85
CA ALA A 350 37.62 -6.83 8.02
C ALA A 350 36.34 -6.06 7.68
N PHE A 351 36.04 -5.02 8.46
CA PHE A 351 34.92 -4.13 8.21
C PHE A 351 35.41 -2.69 8.11
N LEU A 352 34.83 -1.96 7.17
CA LEU A 352 35.04 -0.53 6.98
C LEU A 352 33.67 0.15 7.06
N ALA A 353 33.49 1.03 8.03
CA ALA A 353 32.35 1.91 8.07
C ALA A 353 32.78 3.33 7.72
N GLN A 354 32.05 3.95 6.80
CA GLN A 354 32.27 5.32 6.38
C GLN A 354 30.95 6.08 6.37
N ARG A 355 30.98 7.30 6.91
CA ARG A 355 29.87 8.24 6.75
C ARG A 355 29.93 8.84 5.35
N CYS A 356 28.84 8.68 4.63
CA CYS A 356 28.66 9.15 3.27
C CYS A 356 27.42 10.05 3.18
N TRP A 357 27.36 10.86 2.14
CA TRP A 357 26.16 11.61 1.80
C TRP A 357 25.93 11.53 0.30
N ASN A 358 24.67 11.67 -0.10
CA ASN A 358 24.29 11.95 -1.48
C ASN A 358 23.35 13.16 -1.48
N LYS A 359 22.78 13.52 -2.64
CA LYS A 359 21.79 14.60 -2.73
C LYS A 359 20.51 14.35 -1.89
N VAL A 360 20.35 13.15 -1.33
CA VAL A 360 19.10 12.65 -0.74
C VAL A 360 19.17 12.57 0.78
N GLU A 361 20.26 12.04 1.35
CA GLU A 361 20.46 11.85 2.80
C GLU A 361 21.92 11.55 3.18
N ARG A 362 22.19 11.54 4.49
CA ARG A 362 23.41 11.00 5.09
C ARG A 362 23.20 9.52 5.43
N TYR A 363 24.18 8.68 5.12
CA TYR A 363 24.14 7.24 5.38
C TYR A 363 25.51 6.73 5.83
N ALA A 364 25.52 5.64 6.59
CA ALA A 364 26.74 4.91 6.92
C ALA A 364 26.88 3.74 5.95
N ALA A 365 27.92 3.75 5.12
CA ALA A 365 28.29 2.61 4.29
C ALA A 365 29.18 1.66 5.10
N ILE A 366 28.74 0.43 5.29
CA ILE A 366 29.45 -0.61 6.04
C ILE A 366 29.83 -1.72 5.07
N VAL A 367 31.12 -1.85 4.81
CA VAL A 367 31.67 -2.79 3.84
C VAL A 367 32.36 -3.93 4.57
N GLU A 368 32.03 -5.15 4.21
CA GLU A 368 32.71 -6.37 4.65
C GLU A 368 33.77 -6.78 3.63
N TYR A 369 34.98 -7.03 4.11
CA TYR A 369 36.12 -7.55 3.36
C TYR A 369 36.55 -8.91 3.92
N GLY A 370 36.90 -9.82 3.03
CA GLY A 370 37.44 -11.14 3.38
C GLY A 370 38.20 -11.75 2.21
N GLU A 371 39.37 -12.33 2.49
CA GLU A 371 40.28 -12.91 1.49
C GLU A 371 40.67 -11.91 0.38
N GLY A 372 41.00 -10.67 0.76
CA GLY A 372 41.48 -9.65 -0.18
C GLY A 372 40.41 -9.03 -1.10
N ARG A 373 39.13 -9.38 -0.95
CA ARG A 373 38.02 -8.83 -1.75
C ARG A 373 36.84 -8.34 -0.91
N ARG A 374 36.02 -7.47 -1.49
CA ARG A 374 34.73 -7.06 -0.93
C ARG A 374 33.77 -8.26 -0.94
N ARG A 375 33.19 -8.57 0.22
CA ARG A 375 32.22 -9.66 0.42
C ARG A 375 30.79 -9.15 0.54
N GLY A 376 30.59 -7.98 1.12
CA GLY A 376 29.26 -7.41 1.35
C GLY A 376 29.31 -5.90 1.57
N LEU A 377 28.17 -5.25 1.40
CA LEU A 377 28.01 -3.82 1.65
C LEU A 377 26.57 -3.53 2.09
N ILE A 378 26.37 -2.92 3.24
CA ILE A 378 25.08 -2.34 3.61
C ILE A 378 25.21 -0.84 3.77
N MET A 379 24.13 -0.11 3.52
CA MET A 379 24.06 1.34 3.56
C MET A 379 22.94 1.79 4.49
N VAL A 380 23.30 2.14 5.71
CA VAL A 380 22.36 2.44 6.80
C VAL A 380 22.03 3.93 6.83
N PRO A 381 20.80 4.34 6.49
CA PRO A 381 20.42 5.75 6.48
C PRO A 381 20.38 6.32 7.91
N LYS A 382 20.76 7.59 8.07
CA LYS A 382 20.68 8.30 9.38
C LYS A 382 19.23 8.46 9.86
N HIS A 383 18.33 8.74 8.93
CA HIS A 383 16.95 9.18 9.18
C HIS A 383 16.84 10.48 10.03
N ILE A 384 15.60 10.97 10.18
CA ILE A 384 15.27 12.15 11.02
C ILE A 384 15.73 11.86 12.46
N ASP A 385 16.44 12.82 13.06
CA ASP A 385 17.00 12.75 14.42
C ASP A 385 17.91 11.55 14.71
N GLY A 386 18.48 10.91 13.68
CA GLY A 386 19.37 9.76 13.87
C GLY A 386 18.65 8.43 14.15
N ARG A 387 17.31 8.38 14.06
CA ARG A 387 16.54 7.16 14.35
C ARG A 387 17.00 5.92 13.59
N GLY A 388 17.48 6.06 12.34
CA GLY A 388 17.92 4.92 11.54
C GLY A 388 19.19 4.28 12.08
N TRP A 389 20.07 5.09 12.67
CA TRP A 389 21.22 4.60 13.40
C TRP A 389 20.81 4.04 14.76
N ASN A 390 19.89 4.69 15.48
CA ASN A 390 19.41 4.21 16.77
C ASN A 390 18.72 2.83 16.67
N MET A 391 17.88 2.60 15.66
CA MET A 391 17.27 1.29 15.43
C MET A 391 18.32 0.20 15.19
N MET A 392 19.43 0.54 14.52
CA MET A 392 20.54 -0.40 14.37
C MET A 392 21.27 -0.62 15.70
N ALA A 393 21.38 0.39 16.57
CA ALA A 393 21.91 0.23 17.92
C ALA A 393 21.04 -0.72 18.76
N GLU A 394 19.72 -0.66 18.62
CA GLU A 394 18.80 -1.54 19.37
C GLU A 394 18.89 -3.00 18.91
N CYS A 395 19.36 -3.27 17.69
CA CYS A 395 19.53 -4.63 17.17
C CYS A 395 20.82 -5.34 17.63
N PHE A 396 21.81 -4.62 18.21
CA PHE A 396 23.15 -5.15 18.53
C PHE A 396 23.58 -4.78 19.94
#